data_AF-A0A915HWG3-F1
#
_entry.id   AF-A0A915HWG3-F1
#
_cell.length_a   1.000
_cell.length_b   1.000
_cell.length_c   1.000
_cell.angle_alpha   90.00
_cell.angle_beta   90.00
_cell.angle_gamma   90.00
#
_symmetry.space_group_name_H-M   'P 1'
#
loop_
_entity.id
_entity.type
_entity.pdbx_description
1 polymer ?
#
loop_
_entity_poly.entity_id
_entity_poly.type
_entity_poly.pdbx_seq_one_letter_code
_entity_poly.pdbx_strand_id
1 'polypeptide(L)'
;MGYNTDKNGVIEWKDFELLFDDIDYTQRITIEEWNRFWSTYNPKHMDIWLWEYLKYMFFMMDLSGDKLVDELEYVEAMKMYGFGEESSVKAFKKFALDDKGKSIRAIDYGQFVKLWAEYFCSKDKNSPGSYLFGIW
;
A
#
# COMPACT_ATOMS: atom_id res chain seq x y z
N MET A 1 -7.00 21.88 -8.99
CA MET A 1 -8.36 21.62 -8.48
C MET A 1 -8.21 20.46 -7.52
N GLY A 2 -8.28 20.61 -6.19
CA GLY A 2 -9.27 21.36 -5.41
C GLY A 2 -10.18 20.32 -4.74
N TYR A 3 -9.78 19.90 -3.54
CA TYR A 3 -10.30 18.85 -2.65
C TYR A 3 -11.75 18.40 -2.81
N ASN A 4 -11.96 17.08 -2.71
CA ASN A 4 -13.14 16.52 -2.04
C ASN A 4 -12.79 15.15 -1.43
N THR A 5 -11.97 15.13 -0.37
CA THR A 5 -12.20 14.11 0.67
C THR A 5 -13.46 14.54 1.39
N ASP A 6 -14.37 13.61 1.64
CA ASP A 6 -15.37 13.85 2.67
C ASP A 6 -14.65 14.25 3.97
N LYS A 7 -15.35 14.97 4.83
CA LYS A 7 -14.74 15.74 5.93
C LYS A 7 -14.32 14.84 7.10
N ASN A 8 -14.33 13.52 6.88
CA ASN A 8 -14.20 12.47 7.89
C ASN A 8 -13.11 11.44 7.55
N GLY A 9 -12.45 11.53 6.39
CA GLY A 9 -11.46 10.54 5.96
C GLY A 9 -12.10 9.18 5.62
N VAL A 10 -13.36 9.19 5.19
CA VAL A 10 -14.08 7.97 4.77
C VAL A 10 -13.87 7.78 3.28
N ILE A 11 -13.38 6.61 2.90
CA ILE A 11 -13.38 6.17 1.50
C ILE A 11 -14.80 5.69 1.20
N GLU A 12 -15.54 6.42 0.37
CA GLU A 12 -16.88 6.02 -0.02
C GLU A 12 -16.84 5.13 -1.26
N TRP A 13 -17.77 4.18 -1.37
CA TRP A 13 -17.86 3.29 -2.54
C TRP A 13 -17.98 4.06 -3.87
N LYS A 14 -18.64 5.23 -3.85
CA LYS A 14 -18.75 6.14 -5.01
C LYS A 14 -17.39 6.58 -5.58
N ASP A 15 -16.34 6.64 -4.77
CA ASP A 15 -15.00 7.02 -5.21
C ASP A 15 -14.37 5.90 -6.05
N PHE A 16 -14.80 4.65 -5.83
CA PHE A 16 -14.45 3.50 -6.68
C PHE A 16 -15.28 3.48 -7.97
N GLU A 17 -16.56 3.86 -7.93
CA GLU A 17 -17.46 3.91 -9.10
C GLU A 17 -16.94 4.81 -10.23
N LEU A 18 -16.19 5.87 -9.91
CA LEU A 18 -15.63 6.80 -10.90
C LEU A 18 -14.43 6.23 -11.68
N LEU A 19 -13.83 5.13 -11.24
CA LEU A 19 -12.58 4.58 -11.80
C LEU A 19 -12.80 3.50 -12.85
N PHE A 20 -13.97 2.90 -12.83
CA PHE A 20 -14.31 1.77 -13.69
C PHE A 20 -15.53 2.19 -14.49
N ASP A 21 -15.33 2.45 -15.78
CA ASP A 21 -16.39 2.89 -16.72
C ASP A 21 -17.57 1.90 -16.84
N ASP A 22 -17.47 0.72 -16.22
CA ASP A 22 -18.42 -0.41 -16.32
C ASP A 22 -18.64 -1.11 -14.97
N ILE A 23 -18.64 -0.39 -13.83
CA ILE A 23 -19.21 -0.97 -12.59
C ILE A 23 -20.69 -1.24 -12.86
N ASP A 24 -20.99 -2.50 -13.18
CA ASP A 24 -22.34 -3.05 -13.14
C ASP A 24 -22.98 -2.65 -11.81
N TYR A 25 -24.27 -2.27 -11.88
CA TYR A 25 -25.19 -1.99 -10.77
C TYR A 25 -25.14 -3.00 -9.59
N THR A 26 -24.37 -4.08 -9.69
CA THR A 26 -24.04 -5.04 -8.62
C THR A 26 -22.98 -4.58 -7.60
N GLN A 27 -22.33 -3.41 -7.75
CA GLN A 27 -21.27 -2.93 -6.83
C GLN A 27 -20.09 -3.92 -6.71
N ARG A 28 -19.67 -4.51 -7.83
CA ARG A 28 -18.60 -5.52 -7.89
C ARG A 28 -17.53 -5.07 -8.88
N ILE A 29 -16.29 -5.42 -8.57
CA ILE A 29 -15.15 -5.27 -9.48
C ILE A 29 -14.71 -6.68 -9.86
N THR A 30 -14.71 -6.98 -11.15
CA THR A 30 -14.20 -8.25 -11.71
C THR A 30 -12.68 -8.29 -11.66
N ILE A 31 -12.11 -9.49 -11.78
CA ILE A 31 -10.65 -9.67 -11.82
C ILE A 31 -10.07 -8.98 -13.07
N GLU A 32 -10.78 -9.02 -14.19
CA GLU A 32 -10.40 -8.39 -15.45
C GLU A 32 -10.34 -6.86 -15.33
N GLU A 33 -11.32 -6.25 -14.68
CA GLU A 33 -11.34 -4.80 -14.39
C GLU A 33 -10.23 -4.41 -13.44
N TRP A 34 -10.02 -5.19 -12.37
CA TRP A 34 -8.92 -4.98 -11.44
C TRP A 34 -7.55 -5.04 -12.13
N ASN A 35 -7.34 -6.04 -12.98
CA ASN A 35 -6.11 -6.16 -13.77
C ASN A 35 -5.94 -4.99 -14.74
N ARG A 36 -7.04 -4.54 -15.37
CA ARG A 36 -7.00 -3.38 -16.27
C ARG A 36 -6.58 -2.12 -15.51
N PHE A 37 -7.19 -1.86 -14.37
CA PHE A 37 -6.81 -0.74 -13.49
C PHE A 37 -5.31 -0.76 -13.16
N TRP A 38 -4.78 -1.90 -12.70
CA TRP A 38 -3.35 -1.98 -12.37
C TRP A 38 -2.43 -1.90 -13.60
N SER A 39 -2.89 -2.30 -14.78
CA SER A 39 -2.11 -2.17 -16.01
C SER A 39 -1.95 -0.73 -16.49
N THR A 40 -2.85 0.17 -16.08
CA THR A 40 -2.79 1.60 -16.39
C THR A 40 -2.27 2.45 -15.22
N TYR A 41 -2.07 1.85 -14.05
CA TYR A 41 -1.62 2.52 -12.85
C TYR A 41 -0.30 3.28 -13.06
N ASN A 42 -0.29 4.54 -12.62
CA ASN A 42 0.87 5.41 -12.68
C ASN A 42 1.13 6.05 -11.31
N PRO A 43 2.24 5.74 -10.63
CA PRO A 43 2.51 6.27 -9.29
C PRO A 43 2.71 7.80 -9.27
N LYS A 44 2.92 8.45 -10.43
CA LYS A 44 2.98 9.92 -10.53
C LYS A 44 1.61 10.59 -10.62
N HIS A 45 0.58 9.83 -11.01
CA HIS A 45 -0.78 10.30 -11.20
C HIS A 45 -1.74 9.32 -10.51
N MET A 46 -1.54 9.12 -9.21
CA MET A 46 -2.36 8.24 -8.40
C MET A 46 -3.71 8.89 -8.10
N ASP A 47 -4.79 8.12 -8.25
CA ASP A 47 -6.15 8.56 -7.94
C ASP A 47 -6.35 8.83 -6.45
N ILE A 48 -7.31 9.71 -6.13
CA ILE A 48 -7.54 10.19 -4.76
C ILE A 48 -7.90 9.04 -3.80
N TRP A 49 -8.78 8.13 -4.22
CA TRP A 49 -9.17 6.99 -3.38
C TRP A 49 -7.97 6.12 -3.02
N LEU A 50 -7.02 5.93 -3.96
CA LEU A 50 -5.85 5.09 -3.75
C LEU A 50 -4.91 5.79 -2.78
N TRP A 51 -4.75 7.11 -2.88
CA TRP A 51 -4.05 7.91 -1.87
C TRP A 51 -4.63 7.73 -0.46
N GLU A 52 -5.96 7.84 -0.30
CA GLU A 52 -6.60 7.65 0.99
C GLU A 52 -6.47 6.19 1.49
N TYR A 53 -6.57 5.22 0.58
CA TYR A 53 -6.35 3.81 0.90
C TYR A 53 -4.92 3.54 1.39
N LEU A 54 -3.89 4.12 0.73
CA LEU A 54 -2.50 4.00 1.19
C LEU A 54 -2.32 4.61 2.59
N LYS A 55 -2.93 5.77 2.88
CA LYS A 55 -2.88 6.36 4.23
C LYS A 55 -3.50 5.44 5.26
N TYR A 56 -4.67 4.88 4.95
CA TYR A 56 -5.36 3.95 5.83
C TYR A 56 -4.52 2.69 6.09
N MET A 57 -3.93 2.10 5.05
CA MET A 57 -3.05 0.94 5.19
C MET A 57 -1.83 1.27 6.06
N PHE A 58 -1.20 2.44 5.87
CA PHE A 58 -0.08 2.87 6.68
C PHE A 58 -0.48 3.05 8.15
N PHE A 59 -1.60 3.73 8.43
CA PHE A 59 -2.09 3.92 9.80
C PHE A 59 -2.53 2.63 10.48
N MET A 60 -2.98 1.63 9.72
CA MET A 60 -3.25 0.30 10.27
C MET A 60 -1.96 -0.40 10.73
N MET A 61 -0.83 -0.12 10.07
CA MET A 61 0.48 -0.67 10.44
C MET A 61 1.14 0.14 11.56
N ASP A 62 0.98 1.46 11.60
CA ASP A 62 1.49 2.36 12.64
C ASP A 62 0.65 2.24 13.94
N LEU A 63 0.91 1.17 14.70
CA LEU A 63 0.16 0.88 15.93
C LEU A 63 0.44 1.87 17.05
N SER A 64 1.62 2.50 17.06
CA SER A 64 2.01 3.49 18.06
C SER A 64 1.45 4.89 17.79
N GLY A 65 1.14 5.20 16.53
CA GLY A 65 0.67 6.51 16.07
C GLY A 65 1.79 7.55 15.95
N ASP A 66 3.06 7.12 15.90
CA ASP A 66 4.22 8.01 15.82
C ASP A 66 4.57 8.43 14.39
N LYS A 67 3.77 7.98 13.41
CA LYS A 67 3.92 8.21 11.96
C LYS A 67 5.09 7.47 11.35
N LEU A 68 5.58 6.43 12.03
CA LEU A 68 6.56 5.48 11.53
C LEU A 68 5.96 4.08 11.63
N VAL A 69 6.50 3.16 10.84
CA VAL A 69 6.22 1.73 10.97
C VAL A 69 7.54 1.03 11.22
N ASP A 70 7.73 0.50 12.44
CA ASP A 70 8.89 -0.29 12.81
C ASP A 70 8.69 -1.80 12.56
N GLU A 71 9.74 -2.59 12.85
CA GLU A 71 9.72 -4.04 12.63
C GLU A 71 8.64 -4.75 13.45
N LEU A 72 8.42 -4.34 14.70
CA LEU A 72 7.46 -4.97 15.60
C LEU A 72 6.03 -4.65 15.16
N GLU A 73 5.77 -3.41 14.80
CA GLU A 73 4.51 -2.93 14.27
C GLU A 73 4.14 -3.63 12.97
N TYR A 74 5.08 -3.71 12.02
CA TYR A 74 4.88 -4.44 10.77
C TYR A 74 4.60 -5.93 11.02
N VAL A 75 5.38 -6.58 11.89
CA VAL A 75 5.18 -7.99 12.24
C VAL A 75 3.79 -8.23 12.81
N GLU A 76 3.33 -7.37 13.73
CA GLU A 76 2.02 -7.50 14.34
C GLU A 76 0.89 -7.26 13.33
N ALA A 77 1.03 -6.26 12.47
CA ALA A 77 0.09 -6.02 11.38
C ALA A 77 -0.02 -7.24 10.44
N MET A 78 1.12 -7.83 10.07
CA MET A 78 1.17 -8.97 9.15
C MET A 78 0.61 -10.28 9.75
N LYS A 79 0.63 -10.44 11.08
CA LYS A 79 -0.07 -11.55 11.75
C LYS A 79 -1.58 -11.51 11.51
N MET A 80 -2.19 -10.32 11.46
CA MET A 80 -3.62 -10.18 11.16
C MET A 80 -3.97 -10.68 9.75
N TYR A 81 -3.00 -10.63 8.83
CA TYR A 81 -3.11 -11.16 7.46
C TYR A 81 -2.64 -12.61 7.32
N GLY A 82 -2.32 -13.30 8.43
CA GLY A 82 -1.95 -14.72 8.44
C GLY A 82 -0.47 -15.01 8.17
N PHE A 83 0.40 -14.01 8.15
CA PHE A 83 1.84 -14.22 7.98
C PHE A 83 2.52 -14.56 9.31
N GLY A 84 3.55 -15.41 9.23
CA GLY A 84 4.38 -15.76 10.37
C GLY A 84 5.33 -14.64 10.78
N GLU A 85 5.73 -14.64 12.04
CA GLU A 85 6.69 -13.67 12.58
C GLU A 85 8.03 -13.72 11.83
N GLU A 86 8.60 -14.92 11.65
CA GLU A 86 9.91 -15.07 11.00
C GLU A 86 9.93 -14.55 9.56
N SER A 87 8.88 -14.84 8.78
CA SER A 87 8.77 -14.35 7.40
C SER A 87 8.56 -12.84 7.36
N SER A 88 7.80 -12.30 8.30
CA SER A 88 7.52 -10.86 8.39
C SER A 88 8.78 -10.07 8.78
N VAL A 89 9.56 -10.54 9.75
CA VAL A 89 10.86 -9.96 10.13
C VAL A 89 11.82 -9.96 8.93
N LYS A 90 11.88 -11.07 8.17
CA LYS A 90 12.72 -11.14 6.97
C LYS A 90 12.24 -10.16 5.90
N ALA A 91 10.93 -10.00 5.72
CA ALA A 91 10.34 -9.08 4.74
C ALA A 91 10.70 -7.63 5.08
N PHE A 92 10.49 -7.23 6.34
CA PHE A 92 10.81 -5.89 6.84
C PHE A 92 12.26 -5.52 6.56
N LYS A 93 13.21 -6.41 6.88
CA LYS A 93 14.64 -6.19 6.64
C LYS A 93 15.00 -6.00 5.16
N LYS A 94 14.20 -6.55 4.23
CA LYS A 94 14.43 -6.40 2.80
C LYS A 94 13.91 -5.08 2.23
N PHE A 95 12.85 -4.51 2.81
CA PHE A 95 12.27 -3.28 2.28
C PHE A 95 12.61 -2.03 3.08
N ALA A 96 12.86 -2.15 4.39
CA ALA A 96 13.19 -1.04 5.28
C ALA A 96 14.65 -0.61 5.07
N LEU A 97 14.91 0.05 3.94
CA LEU A 97 16.21 0.53 3.51
C LEU A 97 16.19 2.05 3.29
N ASP A 98 17.31 2.72 3.57
CA ASP A 98 17.52 4.11 3.14
C ASP A 98 17.82 4.21 1.64
N ASP A 99 17.91 5.44 1.11
CA ASP A 99 18.22 5.68 -0.32
C ASP A 99 19.60 5.13 -0.77
N LYS A 100 20.46 4.68 0.17
CA LYS A 100 21.75 4.03 -0.10
C LYS A 100 21.69 2.50 0.04
N GLY A 101 20.51 1.94 0.30
CA GLY A 101 20.29 0.50 0.48
C GLY A 101 20.70 -0.02 1.86
N LYS A 102 20.90 0.84 2.86
CA LYS A 102 21.24 0.43 4.22
C LYS A 102 19.96 0.24 5.04
N SER A 103 19.90 -0.83 5.84
CA SER A 103 18.77 -1.08 6.73
C SER A 103 18.51 0.08 7.71
N ILE A 104 17.25 0.45 7.80
CA ILE A 104 16.70 1.43 8.74
C ILE A 104 15.74 0.72 9.70
N ARG A 105 15.41 1.35 10.82
CA ARG A 105 14.62 0.72 11.88
C ARG A 105 13.11 0.90 11.72
N ALA A 106 12.70 1.90 10.94
CA ALA A 106 11.31 2.21 10.69
C ALA A 106 11.18 2.94 9.36
N ILE A 107 10.01 2.83 8.73
CA ILE A 107 9.68 3.55 7.50
C ILE A 107 8.64 4.64 7.79
N ASP A 108 8.73 5.76 7.09
CA ASP A 108 7.69 6.79 7.11
C ASP A 108 6.67 6.56 5.98
N TYR A 109 5.59 7.36 5.98
CA TYR A 109 4.56 7.29 4.95
C TYR A 109 5.11 7.51 3.52
N GLY A 110 6.10 8.39 3.37
CA GLY A 110 6.71 8.66 2.06
C GLY A 110 7.46 7.45 1.52
N GLN A 111 8.18 6.73 2.38
CA GLN A 111 8.83 5.47 2.05
C GLN A 111 7.80 4.38 1.74
N PHE A 112 6.73 4.28 2.53
CA PHE A 112 5.63 3.35 2.25
C PHE A 112 5.03 3.55 0.85
N VAL A 113 4.78 4.80 0.44
CA VAL A 113 4.28 5.12 -0.90
C VAL A 113 5.26 4.72 -2.01
N LYS A 114 6.58 4.91 -1.79
CA LYS A 114 7.61 4.45 -2.74
C LYS A 114 7.60 2.92 -2.86
N LEU A 115 7.56 2.21 -1.73
CA LEU A 115 7.52 0.75 -1.70
C LEU A 115 6.25 0.19 -2.35
N TRP A 116 5.10 0.84 -2.13
CA TRP A 116 3.84 0.51 -2.81
C TRP A 116 3.97 0.63 -4.32
N ALA A 117 4.52 1.75 -4.80
CA ALA A 117 4.76 1.95 -6.23
C ALA A 117 5.69 0.88 -6.81
N GLU A 118 6.75 0.52 -6.09
CA GLU A 118 7.65 -0.57 -6.48
C GLU A 118 6.92 -1.92 -6.52
N TYR A 119 6.09 -2.24 -5.52
CA TYR A 119 5.34 -3.49 -5.47
C TYR A 119 4.47 -3.71 -6.72
N PHE A 120 3.77 -2.66 -7.18
CA PHE A 120 2.87 -2.76 -8.33
C PHE A 120 3.54 -2.51 -9.70
N CYS A 121 4.62 -1.71 -9.76
CA CYS A 121 5.20 -1.28 -11.04
C CYS A 121 6.59 -1.84 -11.33
N SER A 122 7.32 -2.34 -10.33
CA SER A 122 8.69 -2.82 -10.54
C SER A 122 8.69 -4.09 -11.39
N LYS A 123 9.60 -4.13 -12.36
CA LYS A 123 9.92 -5.36 -13.11
C LYS A 123 11.01 -6.19 -12.43
N ASP A 124 11.69 -5.61 -11.44
CA ASP A 124 12.69 -6.31 -10.64
C ASP A 124 12.03 -6.97 -9.44
N LYS A 125 12.00 -8.30 -9.43
CA LYS A 125 11.46 -9.12 -8.34
C LYS A 125 12.23 -8.97 -7.02
N ASN A 126 13.43 -8.39 -7.07
CA ASN A 126 14.25 -8.13 -5.90
C ASN A 126 14.20 -6.67 -5.44
N SER A 127 13.35 -5.84 -6.06
CA SER A 127 13.14 -4.49 -5.58
C SER A 127 12.61 -4.49 -4.14
N PRO A 128 13.01 -3.54 -3.29
CA PRO A 128 12.55 -3.44 -1.90
C PRO A 128 11.02 -3.58 -1.77
N GLY A 129 10.25 -2.87 -2.61
CA GLY A 129 8.79 -2.91 -2.60
C GLY A 129 8.20 -4.31 -2.85
N SER A 130 8.88 -5.21 -3.57
CA SER A 130 8.39 -6.58 -3.80
C SER A 130 8.20 -7.39 -2.52
N TYR A 131 8.82 -6.96 -1.41
CA TYR A 131 8.73 -7.60 -0.10
C TYR A 131 7.74 -6.91 0.85
N LEU A 132 7.06 -5.83 0.42
CA LEU A 132 6.18 -5.02 1.27
C LEU A 132 5.03 -5.82 1.92
N PHE A 133 4.53 -6.85 1.24
CA PHE A 133 3.45 -7.71 1.74
C PHE A 133 3.90 -9.15 2.02
N GLY A 134 5.18 -9.31 2.35
CA GLY A 134 5.75 -10.61 2.72
C GLY A 134 6.74 -11.17 1.72
N ILE A 135 7.26 -12.35 2.04
CA ILE A 135 8.17 -13.12 1.18
C ILE A 135 7.42 -14.36 0.72
N TRP A 136 7.46 -14.61 -0.58
CA TRP A 136 6.80 -15.72 -1.27
C TRP A 136 7.82 -16.76 -1.73
#